data_AF-A0A0R1LNT2-F1
#
_entry.id   AF-A0A0R1LNT2-F1
#
_cell.length_a   1.000
_cell.length_b   1.000
_cell.length_c   1.000
_cell.angle_alpha   90.00
_cell.angle_beta   90.00
_cell.angle_gamma   90.00
#
_symmetry.space_group_name_H-M   'P 1'
#
loop_
_entity.id
_entity.type
_entity.pdbx_description
1 polymer ?
#
loop_
_entity_poly.entity_id
_entity_poly.type
_entity_poly.pdbx_seq_one_letter_code
_entity_poly.pdbx_strand_id
1 'polypeptide(L)' 'MKTSQKVQLVLQHMGNNPYQLAQATQVPVKLINNLLWHNLAAGDLTLAQAERLADYWDRVVSLSPRV' A
#
# COMPACT_ATOMS: atom_id res chain seq x y z
N MET A 1 -1.04 -12.89 6.94
CA MET A 1 -0.31 -11.62 7.09
C MET A 1 -1.32 -10.47 7.06
N LYS A 2 -1.23 -9.50 7.98
CA LYS A 2 -2.20 -8.40 8.08
C LYS A 2 -1.96 -7.32 7.00
N THR A 3 -3.00 -6.61 6.56
CA THR A 3 -2.91 -5.57 5.50
C THR A 3 -1.92 -4.47 5.84
N SER A 4 -1.91 -4.00 7.09
CA SER A 4 -0.94 -3.02 7.59
C SER A 4 0.51 -3.46 7.47
N GLN A 5 0.80 -4.74 7.77
CA GLN A 5 2.14 -5.31 7.62
C GLN A 5 2.59 -5.32 6.16
N LYS A 6 1.68 -5.57 5.21
CA LYS A 6 1.97 -5.49 3.78
C LYS A 6 2.26 -4.05 3.35
N VAL A 7 1.46 -3.08 3.81
CA VAL A 7 1.67 -1.66 3.52
C VAL A 7 3.03 -1.21 4.06
N GLN A 8 3.38 -1.60 5.29
CA GLN A 8 4.63 -1.24 5.93
C GLN A 8 5.85 -1.82 5.19
N LEU A 9 5.78 -3.08 4.76
CA LEU A 9 6.87 -3.73 4.03
C LEU A 9 7.12 -3.04 2.68
N VAL A 10 6.05 -2.63 1.99
CA VAL A 10 6.19 -1.91 0.72
C VAL A 10 6.66 -0.48 0.90
N LEU A 11 6.26 0.19 1.98
CA LEU A 11 6.88 1.47 2.33
C LEU A 11 8.36 1.32 2.62
N GLN A 12 8.81 0.27 3.29
CA GLN A 12 10.25 0.03 3.51
C GLN A 12 11.02 -0.06 2.19
N HIS A 13 10.48 -0.73 1.17
CA HIS A 13 11.08 -0.76 -0.16
C HIS A 13 11.08 0.61 -0.87
N MET A 14 10.17 1.51 -0.49
CA MET A 14 10.03 2.85 -1.06
C MET A 14 10.64 3.95 -0.16
N GLY A 15 11.63 3.60 0.68
CA GLY A 15 12.29 4.55 1.57
C GLY A 15 11.37 5.16 2.64
N ASN A 16 10.32 4.44 3.03
CA ASN A 16 9.26 4.84 3.94
C ASN A 16 8.45 6.09 3.51
N ASN A 17 8.35 6.36 2.21
CA ASN A 17 7.65 7.53 1.70
C ASN A 17 6.22 7.21 1.18
N PRO A 18 5.15 7.52 1.92
CA PRO A 18 3.78 7.26 1.50
C PRO A 18 3.34 8.07 0.27
N TYR A 19 3.99 9.19 -0.04
CA TYR A 19 3.70 9.98 -1.25
C TYR A 19 4.11 9.25 -2.51
N GLN A 20 5.20 8.50 -2.49
CA GLN A 20 5.63 7.70 -3.64
C GLN A 20 4.67 6.55 -3.89
N LEU A 21 4.19 5.88 -2.84
CA LEU A 21 3.18 4.82 -2.95
C LEU A 21 1.86 5.38 -3.52
N ALA A 22 1.45 6.57 -3.06
CA ALA A 22 0.27 7.26 -3.58
C ALA A 22 0.38 7.57 -5.07
N GLN A 23 1.55 8.05 -5.50
CA GLN A 23 1.83 8.36 -6.90
C GLN A 23 1.80 7.09 -7.76
N ALA A 24 2.40 6.00 -7.29
CA ALA A 24 2.49 4.75 -8.04
C ALA A 24 1.13 4.01 -8.16
N THR A 25 0.27 4.12 -7.14
CA THR A 25 -1.01 3.38 -7.08
C THR A 25 -2.22 4.24 -7.43
N GLN A 26 -2.02 5.56 -7.64
CA GLN A 26 -3.10 6.54 -7.78
C GLN A 26 -4.12 6.44 -6.63
N VAL A 27 -3.64 6.15 -5.43
CA VAL A 27 -4.42 6.13 -4.19
C VAL A 27 -4.03 7.33 -3.35
N PRO A 28 -4.99 8.13 -2.84
CA PRO A 28 -4.69 9.25 -1.95
C PRO A 28 -3.78 8.86 -0.78
N VAL A 29 -2.76 9.69 -0.49
CA VAL A 29 -1.88 9.54 0.69
C VAL A 29 -2.68 9.36 1.98
N LYS A 30 -3.81 10.06 2.11
CA LYS A 30 -4.70 9.95 3.27
C LYS A 30 -5.16 8.50 3.48
N LEU A 31 -5.55 7.81 2.41
CA LEU A 31 -5.99 6.41 2.49
C LEU A 31 -4.83 5.47 2.80
N ILE A 32 -3.65 5.71 2.23
CA ILE A 32 -2.44 4.94 2.54
C ILE A 32 -2.07 5.09 4.03
N ASN A 33 -2.11 6.31 4.56
CA ASN A 33 -1.89 6.56 5.98
C ASN A 33 -2.98 5.88 6.84
N ASN A 34 -4.24 5.97 6.45
CA ASN A 34 -5.32 5.27 7.15
C ASN A 34 -5.11 3.75 7.17
N LEU A 35 -4.62 3.15 6.08
CA LEU A 35 -4.25 1.73 6.02
C LEU A 35 -3.08 1.37 6.96
N LEU A 36 -2.08 2.25 7.08
CA LEU A 36 -0.95 2.07 7.99
C LEU A 36 -1.37 2.11 9.46
N TRP A 37 -2.18 3.11 9.80
CA TRP A 37 -2.61 3.38 11.17
C TRP A 37 -3.87 2.61 11.57
N HIS A 38 -4.34 1.67 10.73
CA HIS A 38 -5.57 0.90 10.94
C HIS A 38 -6.83 1.79 11.16
N ASN A 39 -6.83 2.97 10.56
CA ASN A 39 -7.87 4.00 10.71
C ASN A 39 -8.67 4.17 9.41
N LEU A 40 -8.97 3.07 8.72
CA LEU A 40 -9.74 3.09 7.49
C LEU A 40 -11.22 2.90 7.83
N ALA A 41 -12.05 3.93 7.60
CA ALA A 41 -13.49 3.76 7.76
C ALA A 41 -14.06 2.89 6.63
N ALA A 42 -15.12 2.14 6.93
CA ALA A 42 -15.81 1.36 5.91
C ALA A 42 -16.35 2.30 4.82
N GLY A 43 -15.99 2.04 3.56
CA GLY A 43 -16.38 2.86 2.40
C GLY A 43 -15.35 3.89 1.94
N ASP A 44 -14.28 4.14 2.70
CA ASP A 44 -13.22 5.09 2.32
C ASP A 44 -12.33 4.58 1.17
N LEU A 45 -12.22 3.25 1.02
CA LEU A 45 -11.43 2.60 -0.01
C LEU A 45 -12.35 1.91 -1.02
N THR A 46 -12.26 2.32 -2.28
CA THR A 46 -13.00 1.66 -3.35
C THR A 46 -12.34 0.36 -3.77
N LEU A 47 -13.10 -0.56 -4.37
CA LEU A 47 -12.55 -1.83 -4.88
C LEU A 47 -11.40 -1.59 -5.87
N ALA A 48 -11.58 -0.65 -6.81
CA ALA A 48 -10.54 -0.31 -7.78
C ALA A 48 -9.25 0.23 -7.13
N GLN A 49 -9.35 0.98 -6.03
CA GLN A 49 -8.17 1.43 -5.29
C GLN A 49 -7.49 0.29 -4.54
N ALA A 50 -8.28 -0.64 -3.98
CA ALA A 50 -7.77 -1.84 -3.33
C ALA A 50 -7.04 -2.76 -4.33
N GLU A 51 -7.60 -2.94 -5.53
CA GLU A 51 -6.99 -3.71 -6.62
C GLU A 51 -5.66 -3.10 -7.07
N ARG A 52 -5.59 -1.78 -7.28
CA ARG A 52 -4.32 -1.11 -7.65
C ARG A 52 -3.25 -1.26 -6.56
N LEU A 53 -3.63 -1.18 -5.29
CA LEU A 53 -2.71 -1.43 -4.17
C LEU A 53 -2.22 -2.89 -4.17
N ALA A 54 -3.12 -3.85 -4.37
CA ALA A 54 -2.80 -5.27 -4.44
C ALA A 54 -1.87 -5.60 -5.61
N ASP A 55 -2.18 -5.13 -6.83
CA ASP A 55 -1.35 -5.31 -8.02
C ASP A 55 0.05 -4.72 -7.82
N TYR A 56 0.13 -3.53 -7.24
CA TYR A 56 1.41 -2.89 -6.96
C TYR A 56 2.21 -3.68 -5.93
N TRP A 57 1.55 -4.24 -4.91
CA TRP A 57 2.19 -5.12 -3.95
C TRP A 57 2.72 -6.40 -4.56
N ASP A 58 1.94 -7.08 -5.40
CA ASP A 58 2.39 -8.30 -6.06
C ASP A 58 3.61 -8.04 -6.95
N ARG A 59 3.66 -6.88 -7.63
CA ARG A 59 4.84 -6.47 -8.40
C ARG A 59 6.07 -6.27 -7.50
N VAL A 60 5.96 -5.52 -6.40
CA VAL A 60 7.10 -5.24 -5.50
C VAL A 60 7.61 -6.52 -4.82
N VAL A 61 6.71 -7.38 -4.35
CA VAL A 61 7.10 -8.65 -3.72
C VAL A 61 7.67 -9.63 -4.74
N SER A 62 7.13 -9.70 -5.96
CA SER A 62 7.68 -10.54 -7.02
C SER A 62 9.05 -10.07 -7.52
N LEU A 63 9.37 -8.78 -7.38
CA LEU A 63 10.65 -8.19 -7.77
C LEU A 63 11.73 -8.28 -6.68
N SER A 64 11.36 -8.62 -5.44
CA SER A 64 12.32 -8.89 -4.36
C SER A 64 12.65 -10.38 -4.30
N PRO A 65 13.76 -10.86 -4.88
CA PRO A 65 14.20 -12.23 -4.65
C PRO A 65 14.46 -12.38 -3.15
N ARG A 66 13.87 -13.43 -2.57
CA ARG A 66 14.11 -13.81 -1.17
C ARG A 66 15.62 -14.02 -0.98
N VAL A 67 16.24 -13.18 -0.16
CA VAL A 67 17.56 -13.44 0.42
C VAL A 67 17.37 -14.13 1.76
#